data_AF-A0AAF0H576-F1
#
_entry.id   AF-A0AAF0H576-F1
#
_cell.length_a   1.000
_cell.length_b   1.000
_cell.length_c   1.000
_cell.angle_alpha   90.00
_cell.angle_beta   90.00
_cell.angle_gamma   90.00
#
_symmetry.space_group_name_H-M   'P 1'
#
loop_
_entity.id
_entity.type
_entity.pdbx_description
1 polymer ?
#
loop_
_entity_poly.entity_id
_entity_poly.type
_entity_poly.pdbx_seq_one_letter_code
_entity_poly.pdbx_strand_id
1 'polypeptide(L)'
;MRTAAHLLSSQPAEASIAIVGDEWDFLRGATSGTELPSHRLNAPVGRMSVVPDKPDDFVNWLVERGMADNPLLFALCGDDDRYLRYMLAGLLRIEE
;
A
#
# COMPACT_ATOMS: atom_id res chain seq x y z
N MET A 1 -3.56 -5.53 5.57
CA MET A 1 -2.70 -4.33 5.49
C MET A 1 -3.49 -3.02 5.32
N ARG A 2 -4.30 -2.86 4.27
CA ARG A 2 -5.08 -1.62 4.03
C ARG A 2 -5.96 -1.20 5.22
N THR A 3 -6.60 -2.17 5.88
CA THR A 3 -7.38 -1.91 7.11
C THR A 3 -6.53 -1.31 8.23
N ALA A 4 -5.32 -1.81 8.45
CA ALA A 4 -4.43 -1.29 9.49
C ALA A 4 -3.98 0.15 9.17
N ALA A 5 -3.60 0.41 7.91
CA ALA A 5 -3.23 1.75 7.47
C ALA A 5 -4.42 2.73 7.57
N HIS A 6 -5.63 2.30 7.24
CA HIS A 6 -6.85 3.11 7.40
C HIS A 6 -7.13 3.42 8.88
N LEU A 7 -6.98 2.45 9.78
CA LEU A 7 -7.17 2.67 11.21
C LEU A 7 -6.11 3.62 11.77
N LEU A 8 -4.83 3.45 11.38
CA LEU A 8 -3.75 4.36 11.77
C LEU A 8 -4.00 5.80 11.28
N SER A 9 -4.62 5.99 10.11
CA SER A 9 -4.91 7.33 9.58
C SER A 9 -6.18 7.98 10.12
N SER A 10 -7.06 7.21 10.78
CA SER A 10 -8.40 7.68 11.20
C SER A 10 -8.60 7.71 12.72
N GLN A 11 -7.69 7.11 13.48
CA GLN A 11 -7.77 7.07 14.94
C GLN A 11 -6.96 8.20 15.59
N PRO A 12 -7.27 8.57 16.86
CA PRO A 12 -6.45 9.47 17.65
C PRO A 12 -5.01 8.95 17.79
N ALA A 13 -4.05 9.85 17.98
CA ALA A 13 -2.63 9.50 18.09
C ALA A 13 -2.34 8.54 19.26
N GLU A 14 -3.21 8.50 20.28
CA GLU A 14 -3.08 7.63 21.44
C GLU A 14 -3.59 6.19 21.19
N ALA A 15 -4.16 5.91 20.01
CA ALA A 15 -4.68 4.59 19.67
C ALA A 15 -3.56 3.63 19.26
N SER A 16 -3.42 2.53 20.00
CA SER A 16 -2.47 1.47 19.65
C SER A 16 -3.12 0.40 18.77
N ILE A 17 -2.44 -0.01 17.70
CA ILE A 17 -2.89 -1.06 16.79
C ILE A 17 -1.88 -2.21 16.80
N ALA A 18 -2.29 -3.35 17.34
CA ALA A 18 -1.54 -4.60 17.23
C ALA A 18 -1.91 -5.32 15.93
N ILE A 19 -0.91 -5.62 15.11
CA ILE A 19 -1.05 -6.44 13.90
C ILE A 19 -0.49 -7.83 14.20
N VAL A 20 -1.33 -8.85 14.15
CA VAL A 20 -0.93 -10.25 14.40
C VAL A 20 -1.04 -11.04 13.09
N GLY A 21 0.03 -11.74 12.72
CA GLY A 21 0.13 -12.57 11.52
C GLY A 21 1.26 -13.59 11.60
N ASP A 22 1.14 -14.67 10.83
CA ASP A 22 2.09 -15.79 10.78
C ASP A 22 3.27 -15.42 9.86
N GLU A 23 4.38 -15.00 10.49
CA GLU A 23 5.69 -14.73 9.90
C GLU A 23 5.80 -13.69 8.76
N TRP A 24 7.05 -13.43 8.35
CA TRP A 24 7.60 -12.34 7.51
C TRP A 24 6.87 -12.05 6.17
N ASP A 25 5.96 -12.93 5.76
CA ASP A 25 5.07 -12.81 4.60
C ASP A 25 3.92 -11.81 4.80
N PHE A 26 3.59 -11.42 6.04
CA PHE A 26 2.56 -10.39 6.29
C PHE A 26 2.88 -9.07 5.58
N LEU A 27 4.17 -8.75 5.45
CA LEU A 27 4.62 -7.58 4.73
C LEU A 27 4.60 -7.78 3.21
N ARG A 28 4.64 -9.02 2.69
CA ARG A 28 4.70 -9.31 1.25
C ARG A 28 3.38 -9.10 0.51
N GLY A 29 2.30 -8.77 1.23
CA GLY A 29 1.00 -8.52 0.62
C GLY A 29 0.34 -9.83 0.16
N ALA A 30 -0.99 -9.87 0.19
CA ALA A 30 -1.79 -11.05 -0.16
C ALA A 30 -1.74 -11.44 -1.66
N THR A 31 -0.80 -10.88 -2.39
CA THR A 31 -0.61 -10.89 -3.85
C THR A 31 0.57 -11.76 -4.27
N SER A 32 1.43 -12.16 -3.33
CA SER A 32 2.68 -12.89 -3.59
C SER A 32 2.62 -14.39 -3.30
N GLY A 33 1.43 -15.00 -3.30
CA GLY A 33 1.30 -16.47 -3.31
C GLY A 33 1.63 -17.10 -4.67
N THR A 34 1.78 -16.29 -5.71
CA THR A 34 2.22 -16.74 -7.04
C THR A 34 3.53 -16.04 -7.40
N GLU A 35 4.56 -16.84 -7.60
CA GLU A 35 5.91 -16.47 -8.04
C GLU A 35 5.94 -15.97 -9.50
N LEU A 36 5.00 -15.11 -9.89
CA LEU A 36 4.88 -14.52 -11.21
C LEU A 36 5.26 -13.03 -11.13
N PRO A 37 6.55 -12.68 -11.33
CA PRO A 37 7.04 -11.31 -11.24
C PRO A 37 6.34 -10.32 -12.18
N SER A 38 5.61 -10.82 -13.18
CA SER A 38 4.87 -10.04 -14.16
C SER A 38 3.37 -9.91 -13.87
N HIS A 39 2.86 -10.46 -12.76
CA HIS A 39 1.43 -10.33 -12.42
C HIS A 39 1.09 -8.87 -12.14
N ARG A 40 0.04 -8.37 -12.81
CA ARG A 40 -0.49 -7.03 -12.66
C ARG A 40 -1.77 -7.02 -11.84
N LEU A 41 -2.06 -5.86 -11.26
CA LEU A 41 -3.30 -5.62 -10.53
C LEU A 41 -4.51 -5.73 -11.45
N ASN A 42 -5.67 -6.07 -10.89
CA ASN A 42 -6.94 -6.16 -11.64
C ASN A 42 -7.64 -4.80 -11.81
N ALA A 43 -7.14 -3.76 -11.14
CA ALA A 43 -7.65 -2.40 -11.21
C ALA A 43 -6.56 -1.44 -11.70
N PRO A 44 -6.93 -0.37 -12.43
CA PRO A 44 -5.99 0.67 -12.79
C PRO A 44 -5.53 1.44 -11.53
N VAL A 45 -4.29 1.95 -11.56
CA VAL A 45 -3.65 2.61 -10.42
C VAL A 45 -4.43 3.83 -9.92
N GLY A 46 -5.13 4.56 -10.80
CA GLY A 46 -5.98 5.70 -10.43
C GLY A 46 -7.26 5.33 -9.68
N ARG A 47 -7.54 4.03 -9.48
CA ARG A 47 -8.65 3.56 -8.62
C ARG A 47 -8.15 2.97 -7.30
N MET A 48 -6.85 3.09 -7.02
CA MET A 48 -6.22 2.44 -5.89
C MET A 48 -5.58 3.49 -5.00
N SER A 49 -5.95 3.49 -3.72
CA SER A 49 -5.25 4.24 -2.68
C SER A 49 -5.39 3.49 -1.35
N VAL A 50 -4.40 3.68 -0.48
CA VAL A 50 -4.47 3.21 0.92
C VAL A 50 -5.22 4.22 1.78
N VAL A 51 -5.15 5.51 1.42
CA VAL A 51 -5.79 6.62 2.14
C VAL A 51 -7.05 7.01 1.37
N PRO A 52 -8.26 6.70 1.87
CA PRO A 52 -9.50 6.96 1.13
C PRO A 52 -9.67 8.42 0.72
N ASP A 53 -9.21 9.36 1.56
CA ASP A 53 -9.29 10.80 1.32
C ASP A 53 -8.28 11.32 0.29
N LYS A 54 -7.31 10.49 -0.10
CA LYS A 54 -6.29 10.81 -1.12
C LYS A 54 -6.35 9.75 -2.23
N PRO A 55 -7.37 9.79 -3.10
CA PRO A 55 -7.55 8.77 -4.14
C PRO A 55 -6.39 8.68 -5.13
N ASP A 56 -5.64 9.76 -5.33
CA ASP A 56 -4.50 9.82 -6.25
C ASP A 56 -3.15 9.48 -5.58
N ASP A 57 -3.13 9.13 -4.29
CA ASP A 57 -1.89 8.94 -3.52
C ASP A 57 -0.98 7.84 -4.12
N PHE A 58 -1.57 6.72 -4.53
CA PHE A 58 -0.80 5.63 -5.15
C PHE A 58 -0.24 6.00 -6.53
N VAL A 59 -1.04 6.67 -7.38
CA VAL A 59 -0.56 7.09 -8.70
C VAL A 59 0.55 8.13 -8.57
N ASN A 60 0.42 9.08 -7.65
CA ASN A 60 1.46 10.05 -7.36
C ASN A 60 2.75 9.37 -6.87
N TRP A 61 2.63 8.43 -5.93
CA TRP A 61 3.77 7.65 -5.43
C TRP A 61 4.48 6.87 -6.54
N LEU A 62 3.74 6.33 -7.51
CA LEU A 62 4.32 5.65 -8.69
C LEU A 62 5.00 6.64 -9.64
N VAL A 63 4.39 7.80 -9.91
CA VAL A 63 4.94 8.85 -10.79
C VAL A 63 6.24 9.41 -10.22
N GLU A 64 6.29 9.70 -8.92
CA GLU A 64 7.48 10.19 -8.23
C GLU A 64 8.68 9.23 -8.34
N ARG A 65 8.40 7.93 -8.55
CA ARG A 65 9.41 6.88 -8.70
C ARG A 65 9.69 6.50 -10.16
N GLY A 66 9.07 7.19 -11.12
CA GLY A 66 9.19 6.90 -12.54
C GLY A 66 8.58 5.55 -12.95
N MET A 67 7.64 5.03 -12.16
CA MET A 67 7.01 3.72 -12.34
C MET A 67 5.65 3.80 -13.06
N ALA A 68 5.04 4.98 -13.10
CA ALA A 68 3.82 5.24 -13.87
C ALA A 68 3.86 6.63 -14.50
N ASP A 69 3.21 6.76 -15.64
CA ASP A 69 3.00 8.01 -16.39
C ASP A 69 1.51 8.27 -16.68
N ASN A 70 0.63 7.32 -16.35
CA ASN A 70 -0.80 7.37 -16.65
C ASN A 70 -1.63 6.65 -15.57
N PRO A 71 -2.71 7.26 -15.04
CA PRO A 71 -3.58 6.65 -14.03
C PRO A 71 -4.34 5.40 -14.50
N LEU A 72 -4.44 5.15 -15.80
CA LEU A 72 -5.08 3.95 -16.37
C LEU A 72 -4.15 2.73 -16.42
N LEU A 73 -2.88 2.89 -16.06
CA LEU A 73 -1.91 1.81 -15.98
C LEU A 73 -2.32 0.77 -14.92
N PHE A 74 -2.04 -0.50 -15.19
CA PHE A 74 -2.16 -1.58 -14.22
C PHE A 74 -0.76 -1.91 -13.68
N ALA A 75 -0.45 -1.48 -12.46
CA ALA A 75 0.85 -1.70 -11.84
C ALA A 75 1.08 -3.20 -11.54
N LEU A 76 2.33 -3.57 -11.25
CA LEU A 76 2.63 -4.93 -10.82
C LEU A 76 2.03 -5.17 -9.42
N CYS A 77 1.66 -6.42 -9.12
CA CYS A 77 1.26 -6.80 -7.75
C CYS A 77 2.29 -6.34 -6.72
N GLY A 78 3.58 -6.56 -7.01
CA GLY A 78 4.67 -6.13 -6.12
C GLY A 78 4.81 -4.61 -5.95
N ASP A 79 4.26 -3.79 -6.84
CA ASP A 79 4.23 -2.33 -6.67
C ASP A 79 3.21 -1.92 -5.60
N ASP A 80 2.04 -2.57 -5.56
CA ASP A 80 1.05 -2.35 -4.50
C ASP A 80 1.62 -2.75 -3.13
N ASP A 81 2.36 -3.85 -3.06
CA ASP A 81 3.00 -4.32 -1.82
C ASP A 81 4.07 -3.34 -1.33
N ARG A 82 4.89 -2.81 -2.26
CA ARG A 82 5.89 -1.79 -1.94
C ARG A 82 5.24 -0.51 -1.42
N TYR A 83 4.16 -0.07 -2.07
CA TYR A 83 3.40 1.10 -1.65
C TYR A 83 2.76 0.89 -0.26
N LEU A 84 2.14 -0.26 0.00
CA LEU A 84 1.58 -0.60 1.31
C LEU A 84 2.62 -0.57 2.44
N ARG A 85 3.81 -1.14 2.20
CA ARG A 85 4.93 -1.09 3.15
C ARG A 85 5.41 0.33 3.38
N TYR A 86 5.53 1.13 2.33
CA TYR A 86 5.92 2.54 2.42
C TYR A 86 4.95 3.33 3.30
N MET A 87 3.64 3.17 3.07
CA MET A 87 2.60 3.86 3.85
C MET A 87 2.64 3.45 5.33
N LEU A 88 2.74 2.15 5.62
CA LEU A 88 2.86 1.69 7.00
C LEU A 88 4.13 2.20 7.68
N ALA A 89 5.27 2.16 7.00
CA ALA A 89 6.52 2.64 7.54
C ALA A 89 6.53 4.15 7.80
N GLY A 90 5.74 4.92 7.04
CA GLY A 90 5.48 6.33 7.29
C GLY A 90 4.60 6.50 8.52
N LEU A 91 3.46 5.82 8.59
CA LEU A 91 2.51 5.92 9.70
C LEU A 91 3.11 5.50 11.05
N LEU A 92 3.93 4.45 11.08
CA LEU A 92 4.62 3.99 12.28
C LEU A 92 5.78 4.90 12.73
N ARG A 93 6.28 5.77 11.85
CA ARG A 93 7.34 6.76 12.19
C ARG A 93 6.79 8.10 12.65
N ILE A 94 5.48 8.30 12.61
CA ILE A 94 4.83 9.51 13.11
C ILE A 94 4.78 9.51 14.65
N GLU A 95 5.21 8.42 15.31
CA GLU A 95 5.49 8.36 16.75
C GLU A 95 6.90 8.92 17.08
N GLU A 96 7.10 10.24 16.99
CA GLU A 96 8.20 10.95 17.68
C GLU A 96 7.76 12.31 18.23
#